data_AF-A0A9C7WGS5-F1
#
_entry.id   AF-A0A9C7WGS5-F1
#
_cell.length_a   1.000
_cell.length_b   1.000
_cell.length_c   1.000
_cell.angle_alpha   90.00
_cell.angle_beta   90.00
_cell.angle_gamma   90.00
#
_symmetry.space_group_name_H-M   'P 1'
#
loop_
_entity.id
_entity.type
_entity.pdbx_description
1 polymer ?
#
loop_
_entity_poly.entity_id
_entity_poly.type
_entity_poly.pdbx_seq_one_letter_code
_entity_poly.pdbx_strand_id
1 'polypeptide(L)' 'MPKMKTRKSFAKRFKITATGKVRRYHAYATHLLTGKERKRKRRLRRTALASPVD' A
#
# COMPACT_ATOMS: atom_id res chain seq x y z
N MET A 1 30.34 14.51 0.38
CA MET A 1 29.06 14.25 1.06
C MET A 1 28.45 12.97 0.50
N PRO A 2 28.15 11.96 1.33
CA PRO A 2 27.57 10.71 0.83
C PRO A 2 26.11 10.92 0.37
N LYS A 3 25.75 10.33 -0.78
CA LYS A 3 24.39 10.41 -1.32
C LYS A 3 23.41 9.69 -0.39
N MET A 4 22.24 10.30 -0.13
CA MET A 4 21.19 9.66 0.66
C MET A 4 20.71 8.38 -0.01
N LYS A 5 20.78 7.26 0.70
CA LYS A 5 20.34 5.95 0.18
C LYS A 5 18.81 5.85 0.29
N THR A 6 18.15 5.51 -0.81
CA THR A 6 16.73 5.16 -0.79
C THR A 6 16.46 3.92 0.08
N ARG A 7 15.49 4.04 0.99
CA ARG A 7 14.99 2.88 1.76
C ARG A 7 14.29 1.90 0.81
N LYS A 8 14.95 0.79 0.52
CA LYS A 8 14.44 -0.21 -0.43
C LYS A 8 13.12 -0.84 0.01
N SER A 9 12.88 -0.94 1.32
CA SER A 9 11.60 -1.42 1.88
C SER A 9 10.43 -0.53 1.49
N PHE A 10 10.62 0.80 1.48
CA PHE A 10 9.61 1.77 1.08
C PHE A 10 9.33 1.68 -0.43
N ALA A 11 10.38 1.71 -1.26
CA ALA A 11 10.25 1.67 -2.71
C ALA A 11 9.57 0.41 -3.26
N LYS A 12 9.63 -0.71 -2.51
CA LYS A 12 8.93 -1.97 -2.81
C LYS A 12 7.43 -1.93 -2.48
N ARG A 13 7.03 -1.17 -1.46
CA ARG A 13 5.66 -1.21 -0.89
C ARG A 13 4.80 -0.01 -1.29
N PHE A 14 5.43 1.14 -1.50
CA PHE A 14 4.77 2.41 -1.76
C PHE A 14 5.20 2.99 -3.10
N LYS A 15 4.25 3.65 -3.78
CA LYS A 15 4.49 4.35 -5.03
C LYS A 15 3.93 5.76 -4.93
N ILE A 16 4.62 6.73 -5.50
CA ILE A 16 4.19 8.12 -5.54
C ILE A 16 3.32 8.30 -6.79
N THR A 17 2.14 8.91 -6.64
CA THR A 17 1.27 9.27 -7.77
C THR A 17 1.80 10.52 -8.48
N ALA A 18 1.31 10.82 -9.68
CA ALA A 18 1.70 12.04 -10.40
C ALA A 18 1.47 13.33 -9.59
N THR A 19 0.50 13.31 -8.68
CA THR A 19 0.17 14.42 -7.76
C THR A 19 0.99 14.43 -6.46
N GLY A 20 2.00 13.57 -6.32
CA GLY A 20 2.88 13.52 -5.14
C GLY A 20 2.31 12.73 -3.95
N LYS A 21 1.10 12.18 -4.05
CA LYS A 21 0.50 11.39 -2.95
C LYS A 21 1.08 9.98 -2.89
N VAL A 22 1.17 9.43 -1.68
CA VAL A 22 1.68 8.07 -1.46
C VAL A 22 0.56 7.05 -1.64
N ARG A 23 0.71 6.17 -2.63
CA ARG A 23 -0.19 5.04 -2.88
C ARG A 23 0.31 3.78 -2.17
N ARG A 24 -0.62 3.05 -1.56
CA ARG A 24 -0.40 1.78 -0.86
C ARG A 24 -1.46 0.73 -1.21
N TYR A 25 -1.14 -0.53 -0.91
CA TYR A 25 -2.10 -1.64 -0.96
C TYR A 25 -2.67 -1.89 0.45
N HIS A 26 -3.91 -2.39 0.51
CA HIS A 26 -4.49 -2.78 1.79
C HIS A 26 -3.83 -4.05 2.35
N ALA A 27 -3.69 -4.09 3.67
CA ALA A 27 -3.27 -5.29 4.39
C ALA A 27 -4.39 -6.36 4.41
N TYR A 28 -4.03 -7.59 4.80
CA TYR A 28 -4.97 -8.71 4.99
C TYR A 28 -5.63 -9.26 3.72
N ALA A 29 -5.06 -9.01 2.55
CA ALA A 29 -5.54 -9.54 1.27
C ALA A 29 -4.81 -10.82 0.81
N THR A 30 -3.83 -11.33 1.57
CA THR A 30 -2.93 -12.41 1.12
C THR A 30 -3.32 -13.81 1.58
N HIS A 31 -3.84 -13.96 2.81
CA HIS A 31 -4.17 -15.27 3.39
C HIS A 31 -5.53 -15.25 4.11
N LEU A 32 -6.05 -16.46 4.37
CA LEU A 32 -7.35 -16.71 5.03
C LEU A 32 -8.50 -15.97 4.31
N LEU A 33 -8.55 -16.10 2.99
CA LEU A 33 -9.57 -15.45 2.14
C LEU A 33 -10.88 -16.24 2.08
N THR A 34 -10.84 -17.54 2.39
CA THR A 34 -12.00 -18.44 2.37
C THR A 34 -13.07 -17.99 3.36
N GLY A 35 -12.69 -17.66 4.61
CA GLY A 35 -13.61 -17.17 5.64
C GLY A 35 -13.96 -15.67 5.55
N LYS A 36 -13.45 -14.93 4.55
CA LYS A 36 -13.75 -13.51 4.37
C LYS A 36 -14.92 -13.34 3.40
N GLU A 37 -15.88 -12.52 3.80
CA GLU A 37 -17.01 -12.13 2.97
C GLU A 37 -16.54 -11.53 1.62
N ARG A 38 -17.31 -11.76 0.55
CA ARG A 38 -16.99 -11.27 -0.80
C ARG A 38 -16.88 -9.74 -0.83
N LYS A 39 -17.72 -9.00 -0.09
CA LYS A 39 -17.64 -7.54 0.01
C LYS A 39 -16.32 -7.06 0.61
N ARG A 40 -15.87 -7.69 1.70
CA ARG A 40 -14.59 -7.39 2.33
C ARG A 40 -13.42 -7.63 1.38
N LYS A 41 -13.41 -8.76 0.67
CA LYS A 41 -12.37 -9.07 -0.34
C LYS A 41 -12.30 -8.03 -1.46
N ARG A 42 -13.45 -7.58 -1.98
CA ARG A 42 -13.50 -6.53 -3.01
C ARG A 42 -12.90 -5.20 -2.51
N ARG A 43 -13.20 -4.81 -1.27
CA ARG A 43 -12.65 -3.58 -0.67
C ARG A 43 -11.12 -3.67 -0.54
N LEU A 44 -10.61 -4.79 -0.03
CA LEU A 44 -9.17 -5.00 0.19
C LEU A 44 -8.37 -5.12 -1.12
N ARG A 45 -8.99 -5.47 -2.25
CA ARG A 45 -8.32 -5.54 -3.55
C ARG A 45 -7.98 -4.15 -4.12
N ARG A 46 -8.71 -3.10 -3.74
CA ARG A 46 -8.50 -1.74 -4.26
C ARG A 46 -7.22 -1.14 -3.68
N THR A 47 -6.58 -0.26 -4.46
CA THR A 47 -5.48 0.55 -3.94
C THR A 47 -6.03 1.72 -3.16
N ALA A 48 -5.29 2.17 -2.14
CA ALA A 48 -5.66 3.29 -1.30
C ALA A 48 -4.50 4.28 -1.21
N LEU A 49 -4.83 5.52 -0.83
CA LEU A 49 -3.84 6.50 -0.46
C LEU A 49 -3.41 6.26 1.00
N ALA A 50 -2.17 6.62 1.33
CA ALA A 50 -1.74 6.76 2.71
C ALA A 50 -2.56 7.85 3.40
N SER A 51 -2.76 7.74 4.72
CA SER A 51 -3.42 8.83 5.43
C SER A 51 -2.48 10.04 5.46
N PRO A 52 -3.01 11.28 5.59
CA PRO A 52 -2.17 12.48 5.62
C PRO A 52 -1.14 12.53 6.76
N VAL A 53 -1.33 11.71 7.79
CA VAL A 53 -0.49 11.65 9.00
C VAL A 53 0.60 10.56 8.88
N ASP A 54 0.50 9.67 7.88
CA ASP A 54 1.45 8.57 7.61
C ASP A 54 2.50 8.95 6.53
#